data_AF-A0A5E4IQV5-F1
#
_entry.id   AF-A0A5E4IQV5-F1
#
_cell.length_a   1.000
_cell.length_b   1.000
_cell.length_c   1.000
_cell.angle_alpha   90.00
_cell.angle_beta   90.00
_cell.angle_gamma   90.00
#
_symmetry.space_group_name_H-M   'P 1'
#
loop_
_entity.id
_entity.type
_entity.pdbx_description
1 polymer ?
#
loop_
_entity_poly.entity_id
_entity_poly.type
_entity_poly.pdbx_seq_one_letter_code
_entity_poly.pdbx_strand_id
1 'polypeptide(L)' 'MDAQKWLTNHPVEASKYQGMWVAISGNGIELSAESLLKLLKEKGKTNYLVTKIPTLKELEDVLY' A
#
# COMPACT_ATOMS: atom_id res chain seq x y z
N MET A 1 14.92 -0.58 7.25
CA MET A 1 13.96 0.53 7.43
C MET A 1 12.58 -0.08 7.69
N ASP A 2 11.69 0.58 8.42
CA ASP A 2 10.33 0.04 8.67
C ASP A 2 9.40 0.33 7.48
N ALA A 3 8.44 -0.55 7.18
CA ALA A 3 7.53 -0.41 6.04
C ALA A 3 6.68 0.88 6.09
N GLN A 4 6.30 1.32 7.29
CA GLN A 4 5.60 2.58 7.49
C GLN A 4 6.52 3.78 7.16
N LYS A 5 7.79 3.73 7.59
CA LYS A 5 8.77 4.77 7.24
C LYS A 5 9.01 4.85 5.74
N TRP A 6 9.02 3.71 5.04
CA TRP A 6 9.16 3.71 3.59
C TRP A 6 8.03 4.48 2.92
N LEU A 7 6.77 4.17 3.29
CA LEU A 7 5.58 4.81 2.71
C LEU A 7 5.56 6.33 2.89
N THR A 8 5.94 6.81 4.08
CA THR A 8 6.02 8.26 4.36
C THR A 8 7.12 8.96 3.57
N ASN A 9 8.25 8.28 3.34
CA ASN A 9 9.40 8.87 2.65
C ASN A 9 9.30 8.81 1.11
N HIS A 10 8.43 7.95 0.55
CA HIS A 10 8.30 7.73 -0.90
C HIS A 10 6.85 7.90 -1.41
N PRO A 11 6.19 9.04 -1.15
CA PRO A 11 4.77 9.23 -1.51
C PRO A 11 4.52 9.20 -3.03
N VAL A 12 5.46 9.70 -3.84
CA VAL A 12 5.35 9.70 -5.32
C VAL A 12 5.45 8.29 -5.91
N GLU A 13 6.19 7.39 -5.25
CA GLU A 13 6.27 6.00 -5.69
C GLU A 13 5.00 5.24 -5.29
N ALA A 14 4.52 5.46 -4.07
CA ALA A 14 3.29 4.87 -3.58
C ALA A 14 2.05 5.32 -4.39
N SER A 15 2.02 6.56 -4.88
CA SER A 15 0.89 7.09 -5.65
C SER A 15 0.64 6.36 -6.98
N LYS A 16 1.63 5.61 -7.49
CA LYS A 16 1.44 4.76 -8.69
C LYS A 16 0.46 3.60 -8.44
N TYR A 17 0.16 3.30 -7.17
CA TYR A 17 -0.69 2.19 -6.74
C TYR A 17 -2.01 2.67 -6.12
N GLN A 18 -2.43 3.90 -6.40
CA GLN A 18 -3.70 4.44 -5.91
C GLN A 18 -4.88 3.50 -6.19
N GLY A 19 -5.73 3.30 -5.18
CA GLY A 19 -6.87 2.40 -5.22
C GLY A 19 -6.53 0.92 -5.00
N MET A 20 -5.25 0.54 -5.05
CA MET A 20 -4.80 -0.84 -4.87
C MET A 20 -4.42 -1.15 -3.42
N TRP A 21 -4.56 -2.41 -3.06
CA TRP A 21 -3.92 -2.99 -1.89
C TRP A 21 -2.46 -3.30 -2.20
N VAL A 22 -1.58 -3.00 -1.25
CA VAL A 22 -0.15 -3.21 -1.39
C VAL A 22 0.41 -3.95 -0.18
N ALA A 23 1.43 -4.78 -0.42
CA ALA A 23 2.30 -5.34 0.61
C ALA A 23 3.62 -4.57 0.60
N ILE A 24 3.95 -3.93 1.70
CA ILE A 24 5.13 -3.05 1.83
C ILE A 24 6.13 -3.68 2.78
N SER A 25 7.40 -3.73 2.37
CA SER A 25 8.55 -4.08 3.19
C SER A 25 9.36 -2.84 3.56
N GLY A 26 10.42 -3.02 4.34
CA GLY A 26 11.37 -1.94 4.63
C GLY A 26 12.09 -1.36 3.40
N ASN A 27 12.02 -2.04 2.25
CA ASN A 27 12.74 -1.67 1.04
C ASN A 27 11.81 -1.18 -0.08
N GLY A 28 10.50 -1.43 0.02
CA GLY A 28 9.52 -0.96 -0.96
C GLY A 28 8.23 -1.76 -1.04
N ILE A 29 7.46 -1.49 -2.10
CA ILE A 29 6.26 -2.25 -2.44
C ILE A 29 6.69 -3.56 -3.10
N GLU A 30 6.27 -4.66 -2.49
CA GLU A 30 6.64 -6.01 -2.89
C GLU A 30 5.58 -6.67 -3.77
N LEU A 31 4.32 -6.31 -3.56
CA LEU A 31 3.18 -6.81 -4.31
C LEU A 31 2.05 -5.79 -4.26
N SER A 32 1.25 -5.71 -5.34
CA SER A 32 0.02 -4.94 -5.38
C SER A 32 -1.12 -5.75 -5.98
N ALA A 33 -2.33 -5.52 -5.50
CA ALA A 33 -3.53 -6.20 -5.96
C ALA A 33 -4.76 -5.29 -5.81
N GLU A 34 -5.78 -5.49 -6.65
CA GLU A 34 -7.03 -4.74 -6.56
C GLU A 34 -7.84 -5.07 -5.30
N SER A 35 -7.62 -6.24 -4.68
CA SER A 35 -8.31 -6.66 -3.46
C SER A 35 -7.35 -7.22 -2.41
N LEU A 36 -7.68 -6.97 -1.14
CA LEU A 36 -6.96 -7.50 0.01
C LEU A 36 -6.86 -9.04 -0.03
N LEU A 37 -7.95 -9.71 -0.41
CA LEU A 37 -8.00 -11.17 -0.44
C LEU A 37 -6.97 -11.76 -1.41
N LYS A 38 -6.81 -11.15 -2.60
CA LYS A 38 -5.82 -11.58 -3.59
C LYS A 38 -4.40 -11.42 -3.03
N LEU A 39 -4.13 -10.28 -2.41
CA LEU A 39 -2.84 -9.99 -1.81
C LEU A 39 -2.46 -10.99 -0.70
N LEU A 40 -3.41 -11.30 0.20
CA LEU A 40 -3.19 -12.23 1.31
C LEU A 40 -2.96 -13.67 0.84
N LYS A 41 -3.59 -14.08 -0.28
CA LYS A 41 -3.37 -15.41 -0.88
C LYS A 41 -1.96 -15.56 -1.47
N GLU A 42 -1.39 -14.49 -2.02
CA GLU A 42 -0.10 -14.53 -2.73
C GLU A 42 1.12 -14.33 -1.81
N LYS A 43 1.04 -13.44 -0.80
CA LYS A 43 2.20 -13.11 0.06
C LYS A 43 2.29 -13.92 1.37
N GLY A 44 1.22 -14.61 1.79
CA GLY A 44 1.17 -15.29 3.08
C GLY A 44 1.24 -14.34 4.30
N LYS A 45 1.21 -14.89 5.52
CA LYS A 45 1.24 -14.12 6.80
C LYS A 45 2.66 -13.69 7.23
N THR A 46 3.51 -13.25 6.33
CA THR A 46 4.88 -12.82 6.66
C THR A 46 4.96 -11.30 6.84
N ASN A 47 6.06 -10.84 7.47
CA ASN A 47 6.32 -9.48 7.98
C ASN A 47 6.22 -8.35 6.93
N TYR A 48 5.02 -8.05 6.46
CA TYR A 48 4.72 -6.96 5.55
C TYR A 48 3.64 -6.07 6.16
N LEU A 49 3.74 -4.77 5.91
CA LEU A 49 2.63 -3.86 6.12
C LEU A 49 1.68 -4.01 4.93
N VAL A 50 0.47 -4.50 5.19
CA VAL A 50 -0.59 -4.57 4.19
C VAL A 50 -1.52 -3.38 4.35
N THR A 51 -1.65 -2.57 3.32
CA THR A 51 -2.50 -1.37 3.34
C THR A 51 -3.08 -1.06 1.96
N LYS A 52 -4.17 -0.30 1.91
CA LYS A 52 -4.72 0.26 0.68
C LYS A 52 -4.14 1.66 0.47
N ILE A 53 -3.62 1.93 -0.72
CA ILE A 53 -3.26 3.30 -1.08
C ILE A 53 -4.55 4.01 -1.51
N PRO A 54 -4.99 5.07 -0.79
CA PRO A 54 -6.21 5.78 -1.15
C PRO A 54 -6.02 6.50 -2.50
N THR A 55 -7.10 6.56 -3.28
CA THR A 55 -7.18 7.42 -4.47
C THR A 55 -7.28 8.89 -4.06
N LEU A 56 -6.97 9.80 -4.99
CA LEU A 56 -7.14 11.24 -4.75
C LEU A 56 -8.59 11.57 -4.36
N LYS A 57 -9.57 10.98 -5.04
CA LYS A 57 -10.98 11.17 -4.74
C LYS A 57 -11.35 10.72 -3.32
N GLU A 58 -10.86 9.56 -2.89
CA GLU A 58 -11.08 9.08 -1.52
C GLU A 58 -10.47 10.01 -0.46
N LEU A 59 -9.37 10.72 -0.78
CA LEU A 59 -8.80 11.73 0.10
C LEU A 59 -9.64 13.01 0.12
N GLU A 60 -10.13 13.44 -1.04
CA GLU A 60 -11.03 14.59 -1.15
C GLU A 60 -12.34 14.35 -0.37
N ASP A 61 -12.95 13.17 -0.51
CA ASP A 61 -14.20 12.79 0.17
C ASP A 61 -14.08 12.73 1.71
N VAL A 62 -12.85 12.66 2.26
CA VAL A 62 -12.59 12.66 3.71
C VAL A 62 -12.30 14.06 4.25
N LEU A 63 -11.73 14.93 3.41
CA LEU A 63 -11.33 16.29 3.80
C LEU A 63 -12.46 17.31 3.65
N TYR A 64 -13.49 16.99 2.87
CA TYR A 64 -14.65 17.84 2.59
C TYR A 64 -15.95 17.17 3.06
#